data_AF-A0A9E3DYR0-F1
#
_entry.id   AF-A0A9E3DYR0-F1
#
_cell.length_a   1.000
_cell.length_b   1.000
_cell.length_c   1.000
_cell.angle_alpha   90.00
_cell.angle_beta   90.00
_cell.angle_gamma   90.00
#
_symmetry.space_group_name_H-M   'P 1'
#
loop_
_entity.id
_entity.type
_entity.pdbx_description
1 polymer ?
#
loop_
_entity_poly.entity_id
_entity_poly.type
_entity_poly.pdbx_seq_one_letter_code
_entity_poly.pdbx_strand_id
1 'polypeptide(L)'
;MPARTATTKAGAGTGRRPARTVGAAANAGDGRGTKLVIVESPSKARTIAGYLGKGYVVESSVGHIRDMPDRAAEIPAKYRGEPWARLGVNVDRDFQPLFVVASGKRQQVSKLKTLLKGADELLLATDEDREGEAIAWHLLEELKPKVPAHRMVFHEITPEAIARAIASPREVDQGLVDAYQARRVLDRLYGYEVSPVLWKKVMPKLSAGRVQSVATRLIVDRERERIAFRAASYSDLEAEFATWFFGEPGTTEPTSFTASLVAVDGCRVAQGRDFTATGLLRSTDVLH
;
A
#
# COMPACT_ATOMS: atom_id res chain seq x y z
N MET A 1 80.36 13.20 9.86
CA MET A 1 80.06 12.72 8.50
C MET A 1 79.51 11.29 8.63
N PRO A 2 78.40 10.93 7.97
CA PRO A 2 77.05 11.20 8.51
C PRO A 2 76.08 9.99 8.60
N ALA A 3 74.98 10.23 9.34
CA ALA A 3 73.58 9.82 9.12
C ALA A 3 73.12 8.34 9.14
N ARG A 4 72.14 8.03 10.01
CA ARG A 4 70.71 8.07 9.64
C ARG A 4 69.77 7.97 10.85
N THR A 5 68.73 8.81 10.80
CA THR A 5 67.64 9.01 11.74
C THR A 5 66.50 8.02 11.50
N ALA A 6 65.82 7.57 12.55
CA ALA A 6 64.46 7.02 12.47
C ALA A 6 63.65 7.49 13.70
N THR A 7 62.52 8.12 13.42
CA THR A 7 61.60 8.74 14.36
C THR A 7 60.31 7.92 14.39
N THR A 8 59.79 7.55 15.56
CA THR A 8 58.36 7.21 15.71
C THR A 8 57.81 7.71 17.05
N LYS A 9 56.74 8.50 16.92
CA LYS A 9 55.98 9.22 17.94
C LYS A 9 55.00 8.32 18.69
N ALA A 10 54.77 8.68 19.95
CA ALA A 10 53.68 8.23 20.81
C ALA A 10 52.31 8.78 20.34
N GLY A 11 51.28 7.93 20.40
CA GLY A 11 49.89 8.26 20.10
C GLY A 11 49.02 8.11 21.35
N ALA A 12 48.35 9.20 21.72
CA ALA A 12 47.54 9.39 22.91
C ALA A 12 46.24 8.58 22.90
N GLY A 13 45.85 8.11 24.09
CA GLY A 13 44.55 7.50 24.36
C GLY A 13 43.40 8.50 24.28
N THR A 14 42.27 8.06 23.74
CA THR A 14 41.02 8.80 23.72
C THR A 14 39.96 8.06 24.56
N GLY A 15 39.53 8.73 25.63
CA GLY A 15 38.49 8.30 26.53
C GLY A 15 37.12 8.27 25.84
N ARG A 16 36.42 7.15 26.02
CA ARG A 16 35.07 6.87 25.52
C ARG A 16 34.06 7.54 26.46
N ARG A 17 33.36 8.59 26.01
CA ARG A 17 32.18 9.15 26.70
C ARG A 17 31.04 8.11 26.69
N PRO A 18 30.36 7.84 27.81
CA PRO A 18 29.20 6.96 27.78
C PRO A 18 27.99 7.70 27.20
N ALA A 19 27.20 6.96 26.41
CA ALA A 19 25.97 7.40 25.81
C ALA A 19 24.92 7.77 26.87
N ARG A 20 24.29 8.94 26.70
CA ARG A 20 23.21 9.42 27.57
C ARG A 20 21.97 8.56 27.33
N THR A 21 21.67 7.67 28.27
CA THR A 21 20.40 6.97 28.40
C THR A 21 19.28 8.00 28.53
N VAL A 22 18.37 8.05 27.57
CA VAL A 22 17.15 8.87 27.67
C VAL A 22 16.21 8.13 28.61
N GLY A 23 16.31 8.45 29.90
CA GLY A 23 15.40 7.96 30.92
C GLY A 23 13.98 8.50 30.67
N ALA A 24 13.00 7.63 30.87
CA ALA A 24 11.59 7.97 30.91
C ALA A 24 11.37 9.08 31.96
N ALA A 25 11.01 10.27 31.50
CA ALA A 25 10.60 11.35 32.39
C ALA A 25 9.18 11.02 32.90
N ALA A 26 9.06 10.80 34.20
CA ALA A 26 7.79 10.75 34.88
C ALA A 26 7.11 12.13 34.79
N ASN A 27 5.89 12.16 34.26
CA ASN A 27 5.06 13.35 34.12
C ASN A 27 4.54 13.80 35.49
N ALA A 28 4.87 15.04 35.88
CA ALA A 28 4.10 15.79 36.86
C ALA A 28 2.90 16.41 36.12
N GLY A 29 1.69 15.94 36.45
CA GLY A 29 0.45 16.20 35.73
C GLY A 29 -0.16 17.57 36.02
N ASP A 30 -0.61 18.22 34.96
CA ASP A 30 -1.48 19.39 34.98
C ASP A 30 -2.94 18.92 34.83
N GLY A 31 -3.49 18.31 35.89
CA GLY A 31 -4.93 18.08 36.16
C GLY A 31 -5.87 17.47 35.08
N ARG A 32 -5.41 17.17 33.87
CA ARG A 32 -6.18 16.64 32.75
C ARG A 32 -5.68 15.22 32.46
N GLY A 33 -6.63 14.29 32.39
CA GLY A 33 -6.35 12.87 32.15
C GLY A 33 -5.49 12.60 30.92
N THR A 34 -4.77 11.49 30.93
CA THR A 34 -3.89 11.07 29.84
C THR A 34 -4.67 10.27 28.79
N LYS A 35 -4.67 10.71 27.53
CA LYS A 35 -5.34 10.00 26.43
C LYS A 35 -4.33 9.19 25.60
N LEU A 36 -4.61 7.91 25.34
CA LEU A 36 -3.80 7.09 24.44
C LEU A 36 -4.36 7.20 23.02
N VAL A 37 -3.56 7.67 22.07
CA VAL A 37 -3.90 7.72 20.65
C VAL A 37 -3.15 6.61 19.93
N ILE A 38 -3.87 5.74 19.23
CA ILE A 38 -3.28 4.67 18.42
C ILE A 38 -3.49 4.98 16.94
N VAL A 39 -2.40 5.03 16.19
CA VAL A 39 -2.39 5.23 14.73
C VAL A 39 -1.79 4.01 14.03
N GLU A 40 -1.94 3.90 12.72
CA GLU A 40 -1.41 2.75 12.00
C GLU A 40 0.13 2.73 11.93
N SER A 41 0.77 3.86 11.63
CA SER A 41 2.19 3.91 11.27
C SER A 41 3.05 4.79 12.20
N PRO A 42 4.35 4.47 12.38
CA PRO A 42 5.24 5.27 13.25
C PRO A 42 5.51 6.69 12.74
N SER A 43 5.34 6.95 11.44
CA SER A 43 5.46 8.30 10.88
C SER A 43 4.26 9.16 11.31
N LYS A 44 3.04 8.65 11.17
CA LYS A 44 1.82 9.32 11.63
C LYS A 44 1.86 9.60 13.13
N ALA A 45 2.38 8.65 13.91
CA ALA A 45 2.48 8.81 15.37
C ALA A 45 3.34 10.03 15.74
N ARG A 46 4.49 10.19 15.07
CA ARG A 46 5.38 11.34 15.27
C ARG A 46 4.73 12.66 14.87
N THR A 47 4.05 12.70 13.74
CA THR A 47 3.37 13.91 13.26
C THR A 47 2.24 14.33 14.20
N ILE A 48 1.34 13.40 14.56
CA ILE A 48 0.19 13.69 15.41
C ILE A 48 0.62 14.03 16.84
N ALA A 49 1.67 13.37 17.38
CA ALA A 49 2.25 13.75 18.67
C ALA A 49 2.72 15.21 18.69
N GLY A 50 3.27 15.70 17.58
CA GLY A 50 3.70 17.09 17.43
C GLY A 50 2.55 18.10 17.51
N TYR A 51 1.33 17.72 17.11
CA TYR A 51 0.15 18.58 17.14
C TYR A 51 -0.60 18.55 18.48
N LEU A 52 -0.67 17.37 19.11
CA LEU A 52 -1.49 17.17 20.32
C LEU A 52 -0.81 17.65 21.61
N GLY A 53 0.53 17.59 21.67
CA GLY A 53 1.28 18.07 22.82
C GLY A 53 1.00 17.29 24.12
N LYS A 54 1.03 18.01 25.26
CA LYS A 54 0.90 17.41 26.60
C LYS A 54 -0.51 16.85 26.82
N GLY A 55 -0.61 15.73 27.53
CA GLY A 55 -1.88 15.04 27.84
C GLY A 55 -2.24 13.92 26.85
N TYR A 56 -1.46 13.74 25.78
CA TYR A 56 -1.63 12.66 24.81
C TYR A 56 -0.39 11.78 24.74
N VAL A 57 -0.60 10.48 24.70
CA VAL A 57 0.43 9.49 24.35
C VAL A 57 0.06 8.92 22.99
N VAL A 58 0.85 9.23 21.97
CA VAL A 58 0.58 8.76 20.59
C VAL A 58 1.51 7.60 20.24
N GLU A 59 0.92 6.47 19.86
CA GLU A 59 1.64 5.25 19.52
C GLU A 59 1.11 4.60 18.25
N SER A 60 1.94 3.78 17.61
CA SER A 60 1.59 3.08 16.37
C SER A 60 1.20 1.62 16.65
N SER A 61 0.20 1.09 15.95
CA SER A 61 -0.08 -0.36 15.91
C SER A 61 0.90 -1.13 15.02
N VAL A 62 1.61 -0.41 14.14
CA VAL A 62 2.46 -0.91 13.07
C VAL A 62 1.62 -1.76 12.09
N GLY A 63 0.52 -1.21 11.60
CA GLY A 63 -0.43 -1.94 10.74
C GLY A 63 -1.38 -2.83 11.52
N HIS A 64 -1.83 -3.91 10.87
CA HIS A 64 -2.67 -4.95 11.48
C HIS A 64 -1.95 -5.65 12.65
N ILE A 65 -2.67 -5.82 13.76
CA ILE A 65 -2.18 -6.52 14.97
C ILE A 65 -2.65 -7.98 15.06
N ARG A 66 -3.76 -8.29 14.38
CA ARG A 66 -4.35 -9.62 14.30
C ARG A 66 -4.51 -10.01 12.83
N ASP A 67 -4.41 -11.30 12.56
CA ASP A 67 -4.75 -11.89 11.27
C ASP A 67 -5.19 -13.34 11.49
N MET A 68 -5.65 -14.01 10.43
CA MET A 68 -5.86 -15.45 10.44
C MET A 68 -4.52 -16.19 10.61
N PRO A 69 -4.49 -17.36 11.28
CA PRO A 69 -3.26 -18.09 11.50
C PRO A 69 -2.59 -18.49 10.18
N ASP A 70 -1.30 -18.22 10.07
CA ASP A 70 -0.50 -18.67 8.93
C ASP A 70 0.19 -20.00 9.22
N ARG A 71 0.40 -20.29 10.51
CA ARG A 71 1.05 -21.51 10.99
C ARG A 71 0.23 -22.17 12.09
N ALA A 72 0.29 -23.49 12.16
CA ALA A 72 -0.39 -24.28 13.19
C ALA A 72 0.00 -23.86 14.62
N ALA A 73 1.24 -23.38 14.82
CA ALA A 73 1.72 -22.90 16.11
C ALA A 73 1.02 -21.63 16.61
N GLU A 74 0.37 -20.87 15.72
CA GLU A 74 -0.36 -19.65 16.08
C GLU A 74 -1.80 -19.95 16.53
N ILE A 75 -2.29 -21.16 16.26
CA ILE A 75 -3.65 -21.58 16.63
C ILE A 75 -3.77 -21.71 18.16
N PRO A 76 -4.71 -20.99 18.79
CA PRO A 76 -4.96 -21.10 20.23
C PRO A 76 -5.32 -22.53 20.63
N ALA A 77 -4.90 -22.96 21.84
CA ALA A 77 -5.12 -24.34 22.32
C ALA A 77 -6.58 -24.79 22.20
N LYS A 78 -7.55 -23.90 22.47
CA LYS A 78 -8.98 -24.17 22.35
C LYS A 78 -9.47 -24.56 20.95
N TYR A 79 -8.73 -24.20 19.90
CA TYR A 79 -9.10 -24.46 18.51
C TYR A 79 -8.15 -25.44 17.80
N ARG A 80 -7.12 -25.97 18.46
CA ARG A 80 -6.13 -26.85 17.79
C ARG A 80 -6.71 -28.17 17.31
N GLY A 81 -7.78 -28.66 17.93
CA GLY A 81 -8.48 -29.87 17.52
C GLY A 81 -9.51 -29.64 16.40
N GLU A 82 -9.77 -28.38 16.05
CA GLU A 82 -10.79 -28.03 15.07
C GLU A 82 -10.21 -28.12 13.64
N PRO A 83 -10.86 -28.86 12.71
CA PRO A 83 -10.33 -29.06 11.36
C PRO A 83 -10.22 -27.76 10.55
N TRP A 84 -11.12 -26.81 10.80
CA TRP A 84 -11.17 -25.50 10.14
C TRP A 84 -10.16 -24.49 10.70
N ALA A 85 -9.54 -24.75 11.86
CA ALA A 85 -8.69 -23.75 12.53
C ALA A 85 -7.41 -23.42 11.76
N ARG A 86 -6.90 -24.36 10.97
CA ARG A 86 -5.74 -24.10 10.09
C ARG A 86 -6.10 -23.18 8.93
N LEU A 87 -7.29 -23.38 8.33
CA LEU A 87 -7.83 -22.45 7.34
C LEU A 87 -8.02 -21.06 7.97
N GLY A 88 -8.46 -21.04 9.23
CA GLY A 88 -8.74 -19.81 9.97
C GLY A 88 -10.13 -19.25 9.70
N VAL A 89 -10.99 -20.02 9.01
CA VAL A 89 -12.37 -19.67 8.68
C VAL A 89 -13.24 -20.89 8.94
N ASN A 90 -14.28 -20.75 9.77
CA ASN A 90 -15.26 -21.80 9.99
C ASN A 90 -16.40 -21.68 8.97
N VAL A 91 -16.30 -22.40 7.86
CA VAL A 91 -17.29 -22.36 6.78
C VAL A 91 -18.65 -22.95 7.17
N ASP A 92 -18.67 -23.82 8.19
CA ASP A 92 -19.90 -24.47 8.69
C ASP A 92 -20.64 -23.60 9.72
N ARG A 93 -20.06 -22.47 10.13
CA ARG A 93 -20.64 -21.52 11.10
C ARG A 93 -20.49 -20.10 10.60
N ASP A 94 -21.27 -19.74 9.59
CA ASP A 94 -21.38 -18.39 9.05
C ASP A 94 -20.03 -17.73 8.71
N PHE A 95 -19.07 -18.53 8.24
CA PHE A 95 -17.72 -18.08 7.88
C PHE A 95 -16.95 -17.40 9.03
N GLN A 96 -17.22 -17.77 10.29
CA GLN A 96 -16.57 -17.17 11.45
C GLN A 96 -15.03 -17.21 11.35
N PRO A 97 -14.35 -16.05 11.34
CA PRO A 97 -12.90 -16.00 11.23
C PRO A 97 -12.22 -16.26 12.58
N LEU A 98 -11.13 -17.02 12.57
CA LEU A 98 -10.21 -17.15 13.70
C LEU A 98 -9.09 -16.13 13.55
N PHE A 99 -9.22 -15.01 14.28
CA PHE A 99 -8.14 -14.02 14.38
C PHE A 99 -7.20 -14.33 15.55
N VAL A 100 -5.90 -14.24 15.28
CA VAL A 100 -4.82 -14.43 16.25
C VAL A 100 -3.86 -13.26 16.19
N VAL A 101 -3.24 -12.90 17.32
CA VAL A 101 -2.18 -11.89 17.33
C VAL A 101 -0.96 -12.46 16.62
N ALA A 102 -0.56 -11.82 15.52
CA ALA A 102 0.61 -12.22 14.75
C ALA A 102 1.86 -12.25 15.64
N SER A 103 2.72 -13.27 15.49
CA SER A 103 3.84 -13.47 16.41
C SER A 103 4.76 -12.26 16.52
N GLY A 104 5.01 -11.57 15.40
CA GLY A 104 5.82 -10.35 15.34
C GLY A 104 5.17 -9.10 15.96
N LYS A 105 3.88 -9.16 16.34
CA LYS A 105 3.13 -8.02 16.91
C LYS A 105 2.88 -8.14 18.41
N ARG A 106 3.21 -9.29 19.03
CA ARG A 106 2.95 -9.54 20.46
C ARG A 106 3.58 -8.51 21.39
N GLN A 107 4.83 -8.10 21.11
CA GLN A 107 5.51 -7.08 21.91
C GLN A 107 4.80 -5.72 21.78
N GLN A 108 4.37 -5.36 20.57
CA GLN A 108 3.65 -4.12 20.34
C GLN A 108 2.29 -4.12 21.03
N VAL A 109 1.52 -5.21 20.93
CA VAL A 109 0.25 -5.36 21.65
C VAL A 109 0.46 -5.28 23.16
N SER A 110 1.51 -5.89 23.70
CA SER A 110 1.85 -5.80 25.13
C SER A 110 2.17 -4.36 25.56
N LYS A 111 2.91 -3.62 24.72
CA LYS A 111 3.19 -2.19 24.94
C LYS A 111 1.90 -1.38 24.96
N LEU A 112 1.02 -1.57 23.97
CA LEU A 112 -0.27 -0.88 23.90
C LEU A 112 -1.16 -1.19 25.11
N LYS A 113 -1.22 -2.45 25.55
CA LYS A 113 -1.95 -2.85 26.77
C LYS A 113 -1.40 -2.18 28.02
N THR A 114 -0.08 -2.03 28.12
CA THR A 114 0.55 -1.34 29.25
C THR A 114 0.21 0.15 29.27
N LEU A 115 0.28 0.82 28.11
CA LEU A 115 -0.07 2.24 28.00
C LEU A 115 -1.55 2.49 28.27
N LEU A 116 -2.43 1.60 27.79
CA LEU A 116 -3.87 1.71 28.00
C LEU A 116 -4.26 1.62 29.49
N LYS A 117 -3.50 0.89 30.32
CA LYS A 117 -3.76 0.84 31.78
C LYS A 117 -3.55 2.18 32.48
N GLY A 118 -2.71 3.05 31.93
CA GLY A 118 -2.41 4.38 32.47
C GLY A 118 -3.14 5.51 31.75
N ALA A 119 -4.03 5.19 30.80
CA ALA A 119 -4.79 6.17 30.05
C ALA A 119 -6.23 6.24 30.56
N ASP A 120 -6.80 7.44 30.56
CA ASP A 120 -8.19 7.71 30.93
C ASP A 120 -9.16 7.55 29.75
N GLU A 121 -8.64 7.66 28.52
CA GLU A 121 -9.39 7.46 27.27
C GLU A 121 -8.50 6.84 26.19
N LEU A 122 -9.12 6.08 25.27
CA LEU A 122 -8.50 5.53 24.08
C LEU A 122 -9.04 6.20 22.82
N LEU A 123 -8.15 6.68 21.96
CA LEU A 123 -8.46 7.31 20.68
C LEU A 123 -7.87 6.47 19.54
N LEU A 124 -8.72 5.97 18.64
CA LEU A 124 -8.33 5.17 17.48
C LEU A 124 -8.28 6.07 16.24
N ALA A 125 -7.07 6.40 15.81
CA ALA A 125 -6.75 7.36 14.75
C ALA A 125 -6.16 6.65 13.53
N THR A 126 -6.81 5.57 13.09
CA THR A 126 -6.49 4.86 11.85
C THR A 126 -7.15 5.53 10.65
N ASP A 127 -6.73 5.15 9.43
CA ASP A 127 -7.23 5.77 8.20
C ASP A 127 -8.73 5.55 8.01
N GLU A 128 -9.38 6.48 7.32
CA GLU A 128 -10.81 6.43 7.04
C GLU A 128 -11.12 5.61 5.79
N ASP A 129 -10.73 4.34 5.86
CA ASP A 129 -11.12 3.33 4.90
C ASP A 129 -11.45 2.02 5.63
N ARG A 130 -11.86 1.00 4.89
CA ARG A 130 -12.20 -0.31 5.49
C ARG A 130 -11.00 -0.98 6.19
N GLU A 131 -9.76 -0.72 5.74
CA GLU A 131 -8.57 -1.34 6.33
C GLU A 131 -8.29 -0.70 7.69
N GLY A 132 -8.29 0.63 7.75
CA GLY A 132 -8.16 1.39 8.99
C GLY A 132 -9.29 1.10 9.96
N GLU A 133 -10.52 0.91 9.48
CA GLU A 133 -11.66 0.53 10.33
C GLU A 133 -11.49 -0.87 10.92
N ALA A 134 -11.01 -1.84 10.12
CA ALA A 134 -10.69 -3.18 10.62
C ALA A 134 -9.55 -3.17 11.64
N ILE A 135 -8.53 -2.34 11.45
CA ILE A 135 -7.44 -2.18 12.44
C ILE A 135 -7.99 -1.63 13.75
N ALA A 136 -8.84 -0.60 13.70
CA ALA A 136 -9.51 -0.04 14.87
C ALA A 136 -10.34 -1.10 15.61
N TRP A 137 -11.14 -1.88 14.87
CA TRP A 137 -11.90 -2.99 15.42
C TRP A 137 -11.01 -4.07 16.05
N HIS A 138 -9.92 -4.46 15.38
CA HIS A 138 -8.97 -5.42 15.95
C HIS A 138 -8.30 -4.92 17.23
N LEU A 139 -8.01 -3.62 17.34
CA LEU A 139 -7.49 -3.00 18.54
C LEU A 139 -8.50 -3.06 19.69
N LEU A 140 -9.77 -2.73 19.45
CA LEU A 140 -10.82 -2.82 20.47
C LEU A 140 -10.94 -4.24 21.03
N GLU A 141 -11.04 -5.22 20.14
CA GLU A 141 -11.20 -6.63 20.50
C GLU A 141 -10.01 -7.23 21.24
N GLU A 142 -8.78 -6.83 20.87
CA GLU A 142 -7.55 -7.35 21.47
C GLU A 142 -7.17 -6.63 22.76
N LEU A 143 -7.38 -5.31 22.82
CA LEU A 143 -7.03 -4.49 23.98
C LEU A 143 -8.11 -4.52 25.07
N LYS A 144 -9.37 -4.71 24.69
CA LYS A 144 -10.54 -4.74 25.59
C LYS A 144 -10.53 -3.55 26.56
N PRO A 145 -10.59 -2.31 26.03
CA PRO A 145 -10.48 -1.11 26.86
C PRO A 145 -11.58 -1.10 27.93
N LYS A 146 -11.19 -0.76 29.16
CA LYS A 146 -12.12 -0.50 30.29
C LYS A 146 -12.40 0.99 30.46
N VAL A 147 -11.84 1.81 29.58
CA VAL A 147 -11.98 3.25 29.50
C VAL A 147 -12.74 3.61 28.22
N PRO A 148 -13.34 4.81 28.13
CA PRO A 148 -13.99 5.25 26.90
C PRO A 148 -13.04 5.13 25.71
N ALA A 149 -13.56 4.52 24.63
CA ALA A 149 -12.82 4.33 23.39
C ALA A 149 -13.56 5.02 22.25
N HIS A 150 -12.85 5.83 21.50
CA HIS A 150 -13.41 6.69 20.47
C HIS A 150 -12.68 6.52 19.14
N ARG A 151 -13.43 6.52 18.03
CA ARG A 151 -12.87 6.50 16.67
C ARG A 151 -12.69 7.93 16.17
N MET A 152 -11.46 8.30 15.84
CA MET A 152 -11.11 9.59 15.24
C MET A 152 -10.81 9.44 13.76
N VAL A 153 -11.57 10.11 12.90
CA VAL A 153 -11.34 10.10 11.45
C VAL A 153 -10.88 11.47 10.95
N PHE A 154 -10.00 11.45 9.95
CA PHE A 154 -9.51 12.65 9.28
C PHE A 154 -9.01 12.27 7.88
N HIS A 155 -9.28 13.12 6.89
CA HIS A 155 -8.80 12.94 5.52
C HIS A 155 -7.41 13.54 5.28
N GLU A 156 -6.96 14.41 6.18
CA GLU A 156 -5.68 15.10 6.09
C GLU A 156 -5.02 15.22 7.47
N ILE A 157 -3.70 15.32 7.49
CA ILE A 157 -2.91 15.39 8.73
C ILE A 157 -2.47 16.84 8.93
N THR A 158 -3.42 17.70 9.33
CA THR A 158 -3.20 19.11 9.69
C THR A 158 -3.61 19.35 11.14
N PRO A 159 -3.04 20.36 11.83
CA PRO A 159 -3.43 20.68 13.21
C PRO A 159 -4.95 20.88 13.38
N GLU A 160 -5.58 21.57 12.43
CA GLU A 160 -7.01 21.89 12.45
C GLU A 160 -7.86 20.63 12.23
N ALA A 161 -7.48 19.76 11.30
CA ALA A 161 -8.21 18.52 11.04
C ALA A 161 -8.13 17.56 12.25
N ILE A 162 -6.95 17.44 12.88
CA ILE A 162 -6.77 16.61 14.06
C ILE A 162 -7.57 17.16 15.25
N ALA A 163 -7.58 18.47 15.47
CA ALA A 163 -8.37 19.09 16.53
C ALA A 163 -9.88 18.85 16.34
N ARG A 164 -10.38 18.97 15.10
CA ARG A 164 -11.77 18.64 14.76
C ARG A 164 -12.10 17.17 15.00
N ALA A 165 -11.19 16.26 14.61
CA ALA A 165 -11.38 14.82 14.79
C ALA A 165 -11.48 14.42 16.27
N ILE A 166 -10.76 15.11 17.17
CA ILE A 166 -10.87 14.91 18.63
C ILE A 166 -12.21 15.43 19.16
N ALA A 167 -12.68 16.57 18.66
CA ALA A 167 -13.90 17.20 19.13
C ALA A 167 -15.18 16.46 18.70
N SER A 168 -15.11 15.69 17.61
CA SER A 168 -16.26 14.97 17.04
C SER A 168 -15.91 13.50 16.71
N PRO A 169 -15.62 12.67 17.72
CA PRO A 169 -15.37 11.25 17.48
C PRO A 169 -16.65 10.54 17.04
N ARG A 170 -16.47 9.40 16.37
CA ARG A 170 -17.55 8.46 16.06
C ARG A 170 -17.31 7.10 16.71
N GLU A 171 -18.26 6.20 16.52
CA GLU A 171 -18.07 4.78 16.79
C GLU A 171 -17.43 4.07 15.59
N VAL A 172 -16.94 2.86 15.82
CA VAL A 172 -16.44 2.00 14.74
C VAL A 172 -17.61 1.57 13.85
N ASP A 173 -17.44 1.74 12.55
CA ASP A 173 -18.42 1.37 11.54
C ASP A 173 -18.34 -0.14 11.28
N GLN A 174 -19.33 -0.87 11.79
CA GLN A 174 -19.38 -2.33 11.65
C GLN A 174 -19.55 -2.76 10.19
N GLY A 175 -20.23 -1.99 9.34
CA GLY A 175 -20.40 -2.31 7.92
C GLY A 175 -19.08 -2.29 7.15
N LEU A 176 -18.20 -1.33 7.45
CA LEU A 176 -16.84 -1.29 6.90
C LEU A 176 -15.98 -2.45 7.40
N VAL A 177 -16.10 -2.80 8.68
CA VAL A 177 -15.42 -3.96 9.27
C VAL A 177 -15.87 -5.25 8.60
N ASP A 178 -17.18 -5.44 8.42
CA ASP A 178 -17.74 -6.63 7.78
C ASP A 178 -17.30 -6.72 6.31
N ALA A 179 -17.27 -5.60 5.59
CA ALA A 179 -16.75 -5.55 4.22
C ALA A 179 -15.26 -5.95 4.13
N TYR A 180 -14.44 -5.53 5.11
CA TYR A 180 -13.05 -5.98 5.22
C TYR A 180 -12.98 -7.48 5.50
N GLN A 181 -13.72 -7.98 6.50
CA GLN A 181 -13.72 -9.38 6.90
C GLN A 181 -14.19 -10.29 5.75
N ALA A 182 -15.26 -9.91 5.05
CA ALA A 182 -15.76 -10.64 3.88
C ALA A 182 -14.69 -10.78 2.80
N ARG A 183 -13.97 -9.68 2.49
CA ARG A 183 -12.85 -9.74 1.54
C ARG A 183 -11.72 -10.64 2.04
N ARG A 184 -11.35 -10.54 3.33
CA ARG A 184 -10.27 -11.33 3.93
C ARG A 184 -10.59 -12.82 3.90
N VAL A 185 -11.83 -13.19 4.24
CA VAL A 185 -12.35 -14.56 4.16
C VAL A 185 -12.34 -15.07 2.73
N LEU A 186 -12.87 -14.29 1.78
CA LEU A 186 -12.88 -14.66 0.37
C LEU A 186 -11.47 -14.96 -0.16
N ASP A 187 -10.52 -14.07 0.13
CA ASP A 187 -9.14 -14.23 -0.33
C ASP A 187 -8.45 -15.43 0.36
N ARG A 188 -8.80 -15.71 1.64
CA ARG A 188 -8.31 -16.90 2.36
C ARG A 188 -8.84 -18.19 1.74
N LEU A 189 -10.15 -18.29 1.47
CA LEU A 189 -10.76 -19.45 0.81
C LEU A 189 -10.19 -19.67 -0.58
N TYR A 190 -10.11 -18.60 -1.40
CA TYR A 190 -9.52 -18.69 -2.73
C TYR A 190 -8.08 -19.20 -2.69
N GLY A 191 -7.26 -18.64 -1.79
CA GLY A 191 -5.86 -19.05 -1.64
C GLY A 191 -5.71 -20.51 -1.22
N TYR A 192 -6.48 -20.95 -0.23
CA TYR A 192 -6.41 -22.32 0.32
C TYR A 192 -6.90 -23.38 -0.66
N GLU A 193 -7.97 -23.11 -1.40
CA GLU A 193 -8.55 -24.08 -2.35
C GLU A 193 -7.74 -24.14 -3.66
N VAL A 194 -7.29 -23.00 -4.18
CA VAL A 194 -6.70 -22.94 -5.53
C VAL A 194 -5.18 -23.19 -5.52
N SER A 195 -4.44 -22.80 -4.46
CA SER A 195 -2.98 -22.98 -4.43
C SER A 195 -2.53 -24.45 -4.54
N PRO A 196 -3.18 -25.44 -3.87
CA PRO A 196 -2.83 -26.85 -4.03
C PRO A 196 -2.98 -27.37 -5.45
N VAL A 197 -3.93 -26.83 -6.23
CA VAL A 197 -4.11 -27.16 -7.65
C VAL A 197 -2.90 -26.67 -8.45
N LEU A 198 -2.46 -25.43 -8.21
CA LEU A 198 -1.26 -24.87 -8.86
C LEU A 198 0.00 -25.66 -8.55
N TRP A 199 0.16 -26.13 -7.31
CA TRP A 199 1.33 -26.95 -6.94
C TRP A 199 1.38 -28.29 -7.68
N LYS A 200 0.22 -28.92 -7.85
CA LYS A 200 0.09 -30.21 -8.54
C LYS A 200 0.19 -30.09 -10.06
N LYS A 201 -0.24 -28.96 -10.64
CA LYS A 201 -0.41 -28.80 -12.10
C LYS A 201 0.62 -27.90 -12.76
N VAL A 202 1.30 -27.03 -12.01
CA VAL A 202 2.28 -26.07 -12.54
C VAL A 202 3.61 -26.23 -11.83
N MET A 203 3.74 -25.74 -10.59
CA MET A 203 4.94 -25.95 -9.78
C MET A 203 4.67 -25.68 -8.28
N PRO A 204 5.42 -26.33 -7.37
CA PRO A 204 5.34 -26.06 -5.94
C PRO A 204 5.65 -24.59 -5.60
N LYS A 205 5.10 -24.11 -4.47
CA LYS A 205 5.31 -22.76 -3.90
C LYS A 205 4.69 -21.60 -4.69
N LEU A 206 3.85 -21.87 -5.69
CA LEU A 206 3.00 -20.82 -6.28
C LEU A 206 1.87 -20.41 -5.33
N SER A 207 1.53 -19.14 -5.31
CA SER A 207 0.36 -18.64 -4.60
C SER A 207 -0.79 -18.38 -5.57
N ALA A 208 -1.99 -18.85 -5.21
CA ALA A 208 -3.19 -18.44 -5.90
C ALA A 208 -3.66 -17.08 -5.37
N GLY A 209 -3.80 -16.11 -6.27
CA GLY A 209 -4.34 -14.79 -5.95
C GLY A 209 -5.50 -14.44 -6.86
N ARG A 210 -6.68 -14.19 -6.30
CA ARG A 210 -7.91 -13.88 -7.05
C ARG A 210 -7.73 -12.67 -7.97
N VAL A 211 -7.21 -11.56 -7.44
CA VAL A 211 -6.97 -10.33 -8.21
C VAL A 211 -5.68 -10.42 -9.03
N GLN A 212 -4.62 -10.99 -8.45
CA GLN A 212 -3.32 -11.11 -9.10
C GLN A 212 -3.38 -11.94 -10.39
N SER A 213 -4.12 -13.07 -10.38
CA SER A 213 -4.27 -13.93 -11.56
C SER A 213 -4.95 -13.23 -12.73
N VAL A 214 -5.94 -12.36 -12.49
CA VAL A 214 -6.58 -11.55 -13.53
C VAL A 214 -5.62 -10.51 -14.08
N ALA A 215 -4.86 -9.82 -13.23
CA ALA A 215 -3.85 -8.86 -13.68
C ALA A 215 -2.76 -9.54 -14.54
N THR A 216 -2.26 -10.70 -14.11
CA THR A 216 -1.33 -11.51 -14.90
C THR A 216 -1.95 -11.94 -16.22
N ARG A 217 -3.23 -12.35 -16.23
CA ARG A 217 -3.94 -12.70 -17.46
C ARG A 217 -3.98 -11.54 -18.44
N LEU A 218 -4.29 -10.31 -18.02
CA LEU A 218 -4.33 -9.16 -18.92
C LEU A 218 -2.98 -8.89 -19.60
N ILE A 219 -1.88 -9.06 -18.87
CA ILE A 219 -0.52 -8.95 -19.42
C ILE A 219 -0.25 -10.07 -20.44
N VAL A 220 -0.59 -11.32 -20.08
CA VAL A 220 -0.40 -12.48 -20.96
C VAL A 220 -1.25 -12.38 -22.22
N ASP A 221 -2.51 -11.93 -22.11
CA ASP A 221 -3.41 -11.78 -23.24
C ASP A 221 -2.88 -10.72 -24.21
N ARG A 222 -2.39 -9.57 -23.71
CA ARG A 222 -1.70 -8.56 -24.54
C ARG A 222 -0.43 -9.12 -25.19
N GLU A 223 0.35 -9.91 -24.49
CA GLU A 223 1.57 -10.48 -25.08
C GLU A 223 1.25 -11.53 -26.15
N ARG A 224 0.17 -12.31 -25.97
CA ARG A 224 -0.34 -13.22 -27.00
C ARG A 224 -0.81 -12.47 -28.24
N GLU A 225 -1.48 -11.33 -28.08
CA GLU A 225 -1.83 -10.44 -29.20
C GLU A 225 -0.58 -10.00 -29.97
N ARG A 226 0.50 -9.63 -29.27
CA ARG A 226 1.78 -9.22 -29.88
C ARG A 226 2.48 -10.36 -30.61
N ILE A 227 2.49 -11.57 -30.04
CA ILE A 227 3.07 -12.77 -30.68
C ILE A 227 2.29 -13.16 -31.94
N ALA A 228 0.96 -13.02 -31.91
CA ALA A 228 0.08 -13.30 -33.03
C ALA A 228 0.07 -12.20 -34.10
N PHE A 229 0.49 -10.98 -33.75
CA PHE A 229 0.53 -9.84 -34.66
C PHE A 229 1.41 -10.13 -35.89
N ARG A 230 0.94 -9.70 -37.06
CA ARG A 230 1.70 -9.73 -38.32
C ARG A 230 1.75 -8.32 -38.87
N ALA A 231 2.96 -7.78 -38.99
CA ALA A 231 3.17 -6.45 -39.52
C ALA A 231 2.80 -6.41 -41.02
N ALA A 232 2.19 -5.32 -41.42
CA ALA A 232 2.05 -4.94 -42.82
C ALA A 232 2.91 -3.70 -43.08
N SER A 233 3.42 -3.59 -44.30
CA SER A 233 4.14 -2.42 -44.77
C SER A 233 3.18 -1.53 -45.55
N TYR A 234 3.30 -0.22 -45.36
CA TYR A 234 2.67 0.81 -46.17
C TYR A 234 3.66 1.97 -46.33
N SER A 235 3.48 2.75 -47.38
CA SER A 235 4.30 3.92 -47.65
C SER A 235 3.41 5.15 -47.74
N ASP A 236 3.88 6.26 -47.17
CA ASP A 236 3.33 7.58 -47.38
C ASP A 236 4.43 8.53 -47.89
N LEU A 237 4.07 9.80 -48.05
CA LEU A 237 5.00 10.85 -48.42
C LEU A 237 4.74 12.05 -47.54
N GLU A 238 5.78 12.54 -46.87
CA GLU A 238 5.77 13.83 -46.18
C GLU A 238 6.54 14.83 -47.02
N ALA A 239 5.99 16.02 -47.18
CA ALA A 239 6.61 17.12 -47.89
C ALA A 239 6.61 18.37 -47.03
N GLU A 240 7.69 19.16 -47.15
CA GLU A 240 7.79 20.50 -46.60
C GLU A 240 7.34 21.51 -47.66
N PHE A 241 6.42 22.38 -47.29
CA PHE A 241 5.83 23.40 -48.15
C PHE A 241 6.23 24.77 -47.65
N ALA A 242 6.73 25.59 -48.56
CA ALA A 242 6.94 27.02 -48.31
C ALA A 242 5.58 27.71 -48.13
N THR A 243 5.49 28.62 -47.16
CA THR A 243 4.36 29.54 -47.04
C THR A 243 4.59 30.78 -47.91
N TRP A 244 3.59 31.65 -47.96
CA TRP A 244 3.71 32.96 -48.61
C TRP A 244 4.88 33.81 -48.07
N PHE A 245 5.26 33.61 -46.80
CA PHE A 245 6.31 34.37 -46.12
C PHE A 245 7.73 33.84 -46.38
N PHE A 246 7.88 32.78 -47.18
CA PHE A 246 9.19 32.19 -47.43
C PHE A 246 10.12 33.17 -48.16
N GLY A 247 11.25 33.48 -47.53
CA GLY A 247 12.23 34.43 -48.06
C GLY A 247 11.96 35.90 -47.74
N GLU A 248 10.90 36.23 -46.99
CA GLU A 248 10.63 37.60 -46.57
C GLU A 248 11.54 38.03 -45.38
N PRO A 249 12.36 39.08 -45.53
CA PRO A 249 13.24 39.54 -44.46
C PRO A 249 12.45 40.16 -43.30
N GLY A 250 12.67 39.66 -42.09
CA GLY A 250 12.08 40.23 -40.87
C GLY A 250 10.65 39.79 -40.57
N THR A 251 10.10 38.81 -41.31
CA THR A 251 8.79 38.22 -40.98
C THR A 251 8.86 37.39 -39.69
N THR A 252 7.82 37.48 -38.87
CA THR A 252 7.63 36.62 -37.68
C THR A 252 6.68 35.45 -37.96
N GLU A 253 6.13 35.39 -39.17
CA GLU A 253 5.20 34.34 -39.58
C GLU A 253 5.96 33.05 -40.00
N PRO A 254 5.35 31.86 -39.85
CA PRO A 254 5.99 30.61 -40.27
C PRO A 254 6.28 30.62 -41.78
N THR A 255 7.52 30.31 -42.15
CA THR A 255 7.99 30.32 -43.56
C THR A 255 7.85 28.97 -44.25
N SER A 256 7.66 27.89 -43.50
CA SER A 256 7.34 26.57 -44.03
C SER A 256 6.42 25.79 -43.07
N PHE A 257 5.79 24.74 -43.60
CA PHE A 257 5.06 23.74 -42.83
C PHE A 257 5.17 22.37 -43.49
N THR A 258 5.02 21.29 -42.73
CA THR A 258 4.98 19.93 -43.27
C THR A 258 3.55 19.49 -43.53
N ALA A 259 3.34 18.72 -44.59
CA ALA A 259 2.09 18.02 -44.84
C ALA A 259 2.35 16.63 -45.44
N SER A 260 1.49 15.67 -45.07
CA SER A 260 1.57 14.29 -45.53
C SER A 260 0.54 14.02 -46.64
N LEU A 261 0.89 13.13 -47.57
CA LEU A 261 -0.01 12.67 -48.62
C LEU A 261 -1.23 11.95 -48.04
N VAL A 262 -2.43 12.42 -48.39
CA VAL A 262 -3.70 11.86 -47.90
C VAL A 262 -4.41 11.00 -48.94
N ALA A 263 -4.34 11.36 -50.22
CA ALA A 263 -5.01 10.67 -51.32
C ALA A 263 -4.30 10.88 -52.66
N VAL A 264 -4.50 9.93 -53.58
CA VAL A 264 -4.07 9.98 -54.98
C VAL A 264 -5.27 9.64 -55.84
N ASP A 265 -5.61 10.49 -56.81
CA ASP A 265 -6.76 10.32 -57.72
C ASP A 265 -8.09 10.00 -57.00
N GLY A 266 -8.31 10.63 -55.84
CA GLY A 266 -9.50 10.43 -55.00
C GLY A 266 -9.47 9.17 -54.12
N CYS A 267 -8.47 8.31 -54.27
CA CYS A 267 -8.25 7.14 -53.42
C CYS A 267 -7.38 7.51 -52.21
N ARG A 268 -7.86 7.23 -50.99
CA ARG A 268 -7.12 7.54 -49.77
C ARG A 268 -5.90 6.63 -49.62
N VAL A 269 -4.77 7.18 -49.18
CA VAL A 269 -3.56 6.40 -48.84
C VAL A 269 -3.79 5.63 -47.53
N ALA A 270 -3.41 4.35 -47.52
CA ALA A 270 -3.53 3.48 -46.37
C ALA A 270 -2.58 3.90 -45.25
N GLN A 271 -3.06 3.81 -44.01
CA GLN A 271 -2.31 4.08 -42.79
C GLN A 271 -2.34 2.83 -41.90
N GLY A 272 -1.55 2.80 -40.83
CA GLY A 272 -1.51 1.66 -39.90
C GLY A 272 -2.88 1.19 -39.38
N ARG A 273 -3.86 2.10 -39.24
CA ARG A 273 -5.25 1.79 -38.83
C ARG A 273 -6.03 0.96 -39.85
N ASP A 274 -5.62 0.99 -41.12
CA ASP A 274 -6.30 0.31 -42.23
C ASP A 274 -5.94 -1.17 -42.32
N PHE A 275 -4.99 -1.62 -41.50
CA PHE A 275 -4.58 -3.01 -41.41
C PHE A 275 -5.23 -3.71 -40.20
N THR A 276 -5.54 -5.00 -40.37
CA THR A 276 -5.91 -5.89 -39.28
C THR A 276 -4.67 -6.28 -38.46
N ALA A 277 -4.88 -6.91 -37.31
CA ALA A 277 -3.76 -7.46 -36.51
C ALA A 277 -2.97 -8.55 -37.26
N THR A 278 -3.52 -9.11 -38.33
CA THR A 278 -2.86 -10.11 -39.19
C THR A 278 -2.23 -9.50 -40.44
N GLY A 279 -2.15 -8.17 -40.53
CA GLY A 279 -1.52 -7.46 -41.64
C GLY A 279 -2.34 -7.44 -42.94
N LEU A 280 -3.64 -7.72 -42.87
CA LEU A 280 -4.54 -7.64 -44.04
C LEU A 280 -5.20 -6.27 -44.10
N LEU A 281 -5.45 -5.74 -45.30
CA LEU A 281 -6.26 -4.54 -45.45
C LEU A 281 -7.70 -4.79 -44.98
N ARG A 282 -8.27 -3.79 -44.30
CA ARG A 282 -9.67 -3.80 -43.85
C ARG A 282 -10.66 -3.44 -44.95
N SER A 283 -10.25 -2.65 -45.93
CA SER A 283 -11.06 -2.23 -47.09
C SER A 283 -10.18 -2.19 -48.33
N THR A 284 -10.74 -2.45 -49.49
CA THR A 284 -10.06 -2.32 -50.80
C THR A 284 -10.03 -0.88 -51.32
N ASP A 285 -10.70 0.06 -50.64
CA ASP A 285 -10.89 1.45 -51.11
C ASP A 285 -9.71 2.37 -50.75
N VAL A 286 -8.59 1.79 -50.33
CA VAL A 286 -7.37 2.53 -49.98
C VAL A 286 -6.17 2.05 -50.81
N LEU A 287 -5.36 3.02 -51.20
CA LEU A 287 -4.10 2.79 -51.91
C LEU A 287 -3.03 2.38 -50.89
N HIS A 288 -2.38 1.24 -51.08
CA HIS A 288 -1.39 0.68 -50.16
C HIS A 288 -0.19 0.10 -50.90
#